data_AF-A0A4P5UM54-F1
#
_entry.id   AF-A0A4P5UM54-F1
#
_cell.length_a   1.000
_cell.length_b   1.000
_cell.length_c   1.000
_cell.angle_alpha   90.00
_cell.angle_beta   90.00
_cell.angle_gamma   90.00
#
_symmetry.space_group_name_H-M   'P 1'
#
loop_
_entity.id
_entity.type
_entity.pdbx_description
1 polymer ?
#
loop_
_entity_poly.entity_id
_entity_poly.type
_entity_poly.pdbx_seq_one_letter_code
_entity_poly.pdbx_strand_id
1 'polypeptide(L)' 'MSKKTNKWFKKVRGSYLPITWQGALTYLPYVAYLVITYYYAMVYYGFSLTSLFIIVPNWVAAIAVMSWVASRKS' A
#
# COMPACT_ATOMS: atom_id res chain seq x y z
N MET A 1 2.88 -33.91 8.21
CA MET A 1 3.15 -32.65 8.94
C MET A 1 3.13 -31.51 7.93
N SER A 2 2.01 -30.78 7.80
CA SER A 2 1.93 -29.66 6.84
C SER A 2 2.73 -28.48 7.40
N LYS A 3 3.82 -28.08 6.74
CA LYS A 3 4.59 -26.88 7.08
C LYS A 3 3.66 -25.68 6.91
N LYS A 4 3.10 -25.17 8.02
CA LYS A 4 2.42 -23.87 8.05
C LYS A 4 3.45 -22.81 7.68
N THR A 5 3.54 -22.49 6.38
CA THR A 5 4.34 -21.38 5.90
C THR A 5 3.79 -20.11 6.56
N ASN A 6 4.61 -19.44 7.39
CA ASN A 6 4.35 -18.13 7.99
C ASN A 6 4.28 -17.04 6.91
N LYS A 7 3.32 -17.15 5.99
CA LYS A 7 3.07 -16.18 4.93
C LYS A 7 2.36 -14.99 5.54
N TRP A 8 2.91 -13.80 5.35
CA TRP A 8 2.28 -12.57 5.83
C TRP A 8 1.25 -12.05 4.84
N PHE A 9 1.41 -12.42 3.56
CA PHE A 9 0.55 -12.03 2.46
C PHE A 9 0.08 -13.23 1.65
N LYS A 10 -1.17 -13.18 1.20
CA LYS A 10 -1.73 -14.12 0.22
C LYS A 10 -1.86 -13.41 -1.12
N LYS A 11 -1.25 -13.98 -2.16
CA LYS A 11 -1.42 -13.50 -3.54
C LYS A 11 -2.85 -13.78 -4.01
N VAL A 12 -3.52 -12.77 -4.56
CA VAL A 12 -4.90 -12.83 -5.06
C VAL A 12 -4.92 -12.09 -6.39
N ARG A 13 -5.21 -12.77 -7.50
CA ARG A 13 -5.29 -12.24 -8.89
C ARG A 13 -4.83 -10.77 -9.08
N GLY A 14 -3.50 -10.57 -9.08
CA GLY A 14 -2.86 -9.25 -9.33
C GLY A 14 -2.54 -8.39 -8.11
N SER A 15 -2.90 -8.83 -6.90
CA SER A 15 -2.70 -8.10 -5.63
C SER A 15 -2.25 -9.05 -4.52
N TYR A 16 -1.84 -8.47 -3.38
CA TYR A 16 -1.42 -9.19 -2.18
C TYR A 16 -2.26 -8.73 -0.98
N LEU A 17 -3.04 -9.65 -0.40
CA LEU A 17 -3.81 -9.36 0.82
C LEU A 17 -3.00 -9.76 2.06
N PRO A 18 -2.89 -8.88 3.08
CA PRO A 18 -2.31 -9.26 4.36
C PRO A 18 -3.20 -10.29 5.05
N ILE A 19 -2.60 -11.40 5.48
CA ILE A 19 -3.31 -12.50 6.18
C ILE A 19 -2.87 -12.65 7.64
N THR A 20 -1.81 -11.94 8.04
CA THR A 20 -1.33 -11.90 9.43
C THR A 20 -1.26 -10.48 9.96
N TRP A 21 -1.21 -10.33 11.28
CA TRP A 21 -1.06 -9.04 11.94
C TRP A 21 0.21 -8.28 11.51
N GLN A 22 1.31 -9.01 11.24
CA GLN A 22 2.55 -8.42 10.72
C GLN A 22 2.36 -7.85 9.30
N GLY A 23 1.58 -8.53 8.46
CA GLY A 23 1.19 -8.02 7.14
C GLY A 23 0.29 -6.78 7.25
N ALA A 24 -0.64 -6.76 8.20
CA ALA A 24 -1.49 -5.59 8.45
C ALA A 24 -0.67 -4.39 8.97
N LEU A 25 0.31 -4.64 9.85
CA LEU A 25 1.18 -3.59 10.41
C LEU A 25 2.12 -2.97 9.38
N THR A 26 2.46 -3.69 8.31
CA THR A 26 3.18 -3.13 7.16
C THR A 26 2.25 -2.36 6.22
N TYR A 27 0.96 -2.72 6.18
CA TYR A 27 -0.08 -2.06 5.39
C TYR A 27 -0.52 -0.72 6.01
N LEU A 28 -0.65 -0.66 7.33
CA LEU A 28 -1.21 0.47 8.08
C LEU A 28 -0.46 1.80 7.90
N PRO A 29 0.88 1.88 8.11
CA PRO A 29 1.65 3.11 7.90
C PRO A 29 1.52 3.62 6.46
N TYR A 30 1.34 2.68 5.55
CA TYR A 30 1.27 2.93 4.13
C TYR A 30 -0.06 3.54 3.69
N VAL A 31 -1.15 2.94 4.15
CA VAL A 31 -2.50 3.50 3.94
C VAL A 31 -2.59 4.86 4.63
N ALA A 32 -2.03 5.00 5.84
CA ALA A 32 -1.96 6.29 6.52
C ALA A 32 -1.22 7.35 5.67
N TYR A 33 -0.06 7.01 5.10
CA TYR A 33 0.67 7.91 4.21
C TYR A 33 -0.16 8.34 2.98
N LEU A 34 -0.87 7.42 2.35
CA LEU A 34 -1.73 7.72 1.19
C LEU A 34 -2.91 8.62 1.55
N VAL A 35 -3.54 8.38 2.70
CA VAL A 35 -4.63 9.21 3.22
C VAL A 35 -4.13 10.60 3.58
N ILE A 36 -2.98 10.72 4.23
CA ILE A 36 -2.36 12.00 4.58
C ILE A 36 -2.00 12.77 3.32
N THR A 37 -1.30 12.17 2.36
CA THR A 37 -0.91 12.83 1.11
C THR A 37 -2.13 13.26 0.28
N TYR A 38 -3.17 12.44 0.22
CA TYR A 38 -4.44 12.81 -0.40
C TYR A 38 -5.10 14.01 0.30
N TYR A 39 -5.20 13.97 1.63
CA TYR A 39 -5.78 15.05 2.42
C TYR A 39 -5.00 16.36 2.22
N TYR A 40 -3.67 16.33 2.31
CA TYR A 40 -2.83 17.49 2.04
C TYR A 40 -3.02 18.01 0.62
N ALA A 41 -3.02 17.14 -0.39
CA ALA A 41 -3.20 17.57 -1.78
C ALA A 41 -4.57 18.23 -2.00
N MET A 42 -5.64 17.70 -1.40
CA MET A 42 -6.99 18.27 -1.50
C MET A 42 -7.14 19.59 -0.74
N VAL A 43 -6.56 19.70 0.46
CA VAL A 43 -6.64 20.93 1.26
C VAL A 43 -5.84 22.07 0.65
N TYR A 44 -4.64 21.80 0.11
CA TYR A 44 -3.76 22.85 -0.42
C TYR A 44 -4.05 23.22 -1.87
N TYR A 45 -4.44 22.25 -2.71
CA TYR A 45 -4.55 22.46 -4.16
C TYR A 45 -5.96 22.17 -4.72
N GLY A 46 -6.89 21.68 -3.91
CA GLY A 46 -8.23 21.30 -4.35
C GLY A 46 -8.23 20.21 -5.43
N PHE A 47 -9.33 20.12 -6.19
CA PHE A 47 -9.41 19.26 -7.36
C PHE A 47 -8.76 19.95 -8.57
N SER A 48 -7.43 19.84 -8.68
CA SER A 48 -6.63 20.45 -9.73
C SER A 48 -5.67 19.44 -10.36
N LEU A 49 -5.16 19.75 -11.54
CA LEU A 49 -4.11 18.93 -12.17
C LEU A 49 -2.87 18.83 -11.26
N THR A 50 -2.56 19.90 -10.52
CA THR A 50 -1.43 19.93 -9.58
C THR A 50 -1.59 18.90 -8.46
N SER A 51 -2.78 18.76 -7.86
CA SER A 51 -3.01 17.72 -6.85
C SER A 51 -2.91 16.31 -7.44
N LEU A 52 -3.39 16.10 -8.66
CA LEU A 52 -3.23 14.82 -9.38
C LEU A 52 -1.75 14.45 -9.59
N PHE A 53 -0.91 15.39 -10.03
CA PHE A 53 0.52 15.15 -10.23
C PHE A 53 1.29 14.92 -8.92
N ILE A 54 0.75 15.33 -7.78
CA ILE A 54 1.33 15.02 -6.46
C ILE A 54 0.83 13.65 -5.98
N ILE A 55 -0.47 13.37 -6.11
CA ILE A 55 -1.10 12.14 -5.59
C ILE A 55 -0.66 10.92 -6.39
N VAL A 56 -0.75 10.96 -7.73
CA VAL A 56 -0.57 9.78 -8.58
C VAL A 56 0.83 9.14 -8.44
N PRO A 57 1.95 9.89 -8.51
CA PRO A 57 3.28 9.29 -8.35
C PRO A 57 3.49 8.67 -6.97
N ASN A 58 2.99 9.34 -5.92
CA ASN A 58 3.05 8.82 -4.55
C ASN A 58 2.24 7.52 -4.42
N TRP A 59 1.07 7.44 -5.06
CA TRP A 59 0.22 6.25 -5.07
C TRP A 59 0.81 5.09 -5.90
N VAL A 60 1.47 5.38 -7.02
CA VAL A 60 2.14 4.37 -7.85
C VAL A 60 3.38 3.83 -7.15
N ALA A 61 4.26 4.71 -6.65
CA ALA A 61 5.40 4.32 -5.83
C ALA A 61 4.92 3.50 -4.62
N ALA A 62 3.77 3.89 -4.08
CA ALA A 62 3.13 3.19 -3.01
C ALA A 62 2.85 1.71 -3.33
N ILE A 63 2.03 1.49 -4.35
CA ILE A 63 1.62 0.15 -4.76
C ILE A 63 2.84 -0.70 -5.14
N ALA A 64 3.86 -0.10 -5.78
CA ALA A 64 5.09 -0.80 -6.16
C ALA A 64 5.87 -1.34 -4.95
N VAL A 65 6.12 -0.50 -3.94
CA VAL A 65 6.83 -0.91 -2.72
C VAL A 65 6.03 -1.98 -1.97
N MET A 66 4.71 -1.79 -1.82
CA MET A 66 3.84 -2.80 -1.20
C MET A 66 3.87 -4.14 -1.93
N SER A 67 3.77 -4.13 -3.25
CA SER A 67 3.83 -5.34 -4.07
C SER A 67 5.19 -6.02 -3.93
N TRP A 68 6.27 -5.24 -3.85
CA TRP A 68 7.61 -5.77 -3.61
C TRP A 68 7.76 -6.38 -2.21
N VAL A 69 7.35 -5.68 -1.15
CA VAL A 69 7.38 -6.21 0.23
C VAL A 69 6.55 -7.47 0.34
N ALA A 70 5.35 -7.47 -0.23
CA ALA A 70 4.46 -8.62 -0.21
C ALA A 70 5.02 -9.80 -1.00
N SER A 71 5.68 -9.57 -2.14
CA SER A 71 6.36 -10.62 -2.92
C SER A 71 7.48 -11.32 -2.15
N ARG A 72 8.18 -10.60 -1.26
CA ARG A 72 9.26 -11.15 -0.42
C ARG A 72 8.75 -11.91 0.81
N LYS A 73 7.50 -11.72 1.21
CA LYS A 73 6.88 -12.24 2.45
C LYS A 73 5.65 -13.14 2.18
N SER A 74 5.46 -13.56 0.92
CA SER A 74 4.34 -14.36 0.37
C SER A 74 4.70 -15.84 0.19
#